data_AF-W3Y3A3-F1
#
_entry.id   AF-W3Y3A3-F1
#
_cell.length_a   1.000
_cell.length_b   1.000
_cell.length_c   1.000
_cell.angle_alpha   90.00
_cell.angle_beta   90.00
_cell.angle_gamma   90.00
#
_symmetry.space_group_name_H-M   'P 1'
#
loop_
_entity.id
_entity.type
_entity.pdbx_description
1 polymer ?
#
loop_
_entity_poly.entity_id
_entity_poly.type
_entity_poly.pdbx_seq_one_letter_code
_entity_poly.pdbx_strand_id
1 'polypeptide(L)'
;MKKLLLLLAMTIMVIGLVAGCGKSSDNGGDKKSGTIGFSVSTLNNPFFVSMKEGVEAQAKALGLKVKIVDAQNDPAKQANDISDLLESGVSVLIVNPVDSAAISTSVEAANAKNIPVITVDRSADKGKVVAHIASDNVKGGEMAAQLIADKLGNGAKVAELEGIPGASATRERGQGFHNVADKSLTVVAKQSADFDRTKGLNVTTNMLQANPDVQAIFAHNDEMALGAIQAAKSAGKTIFIVGFDGTADADKAVQDGTLAATIAQQPDQMGKIAIDTAQKVIKGEAVEAKIPVDLKVVKK
;
A
#
# COMPACT_ATOMS: atom_id res chain seq x y z
N MET A 1 80.47 41.15 -39.25
CA MET A 1 81.46 40.26 -39.89
C MET A 1 81.13 38.82 -39.51
N LYS A 2 80.18 38.19 -40.21
CA LYS A 2 80.42 37.06 -41.12
C LYS A 2 81.26 35.93 -40.49
N LYS A 3 80.60 34.91 -39.93
CA LYS A 3 80.85 33.51 -40.32
C LYS A 3 79.52 32.78 -40.37
N LEU A 4 79.20 32.35 -41.57
CA LEU A 4 78.01 31.69 -42.07
C LEU A 4 78.49 30.38 -42.71
N LEU A 5 77.64 29.35 -42.69
CA LEU A 5 77.68 28.09 -43.45
C LEU A 5 78.58 26.95 -42.96
N LEU A 6 77.91 25.87 -42.52
CA LEU A 6 77.92 24.62 -43.27
C LEU A 6 76.62 23.82 -43.02
N LEU A 7 75.93 23.53 -44.13
CA LEU A 7 74.74 22.69 -44.29
C LEU A 7 75.14 21.21 -44.48
N LEU A 8 74.32 20.28 -43.96
CA LEU A 8 73.66 19.13 -44.67
C LEU A 8 72.90 18.30 -43.61
N ALA A 9 71.56 18.29 -43.54
CA ALA A 9 70.63 17.31 -44.14
C ALA A 9 71.03 15.83 -43.84
N MET A 10 70.20 14.89 -43.35
CA MET A 10 68.76 14.65 -43.51
C MET A 10 68.43 13.37 -42.68
N THR A 11 67.47 13.37 -41.75
CA THR A 11 66.56 12.21 -41.53
C THR A 11 65.34 12.60 -40.70
N ILE A 12 64.19 12.16 -41.20
CA ILE A 12 62.80 12.42 -40.79
C ILE A 12 62.31 11.29 -39.86
N MET A 13 61.22 11.55 -39.11
CA MET A 13 60.38 10.65 -38.27
C MET A 13 60.98 10.32 -36.89
N VAL A 14 60.32 10.63 -35.77
CA VAL A 14 59.02 10.07 -35.34
C VAL A 14 58.11 11.12 -34.67
N ILE A 15 56.82 10.97 -34.97
CA ILE A 15 55.65 11.73 -34.56
C ILE A 15 55.35 11.52 -33.07
N GLY A 16 55.37 12.59 -32.27
CA GLY A 16 54.86 12.61 -30.89
C GLY A 16 53.38 12.96 -30.87
N LEU A 17 52.53 11.95 -31.02
CA LEU A 17 51.08 12.00 -30.82
C LEU A 17 50.77 11.55 -29.38
N VAL A 18 50.46 12.48 -28.48
CA VAL A 18 49.43 12.25 -27.45
C VAL A 18 48.68 13.57 -27.24
N ALA A 19 47.58 13.70 -27.97
CA ALA A 19 46.54 14.67 -27.69
C ALA A 19 45.91 14.32 -26.33
N GLY A 20 46.18 15.14 -25.31
CA GLY A 20 45.45 15.14 -24.05
C GLY A 20 44.04 15.71 -24.23
N CYS A 21 43.19 14.96 -24.93
CA CYS A 21 41.75 15.15 -24.84
C CYS A 21 41.30 14.69 -23.45
N GLY A 22 41.13 15.63 -22.53
CA GLY A 22 40.37 15.44 -21.29
C GLY A 22 38.91 15.13 -21.64
N LYS A 23 38.66 13.88 -22.03
CA LYS A 23 37.34 13.31 -22.20
C LYS A 23 36.80 13.09 -20.80
N SER A 24 35.71 13.77 -20.48
CA SER A 24 34.92 13.60 -19.27
C SER A 24 34.77 12.11 -18.96
N SER A 25 35.53 11.65 -17.96
CA SER A 25 35.20 10.44 -17.24
C SER A 25 33.93 10.77 -16.48
N ASP A 26 32.81 10.46 -17.13
CA ASP A 26 31.55 10.19 -16.46
C ASP A 26 31.88 9.11 -15.42
N ASN A 27 32.17 9.56 -14.20
CA ASN A 27 32.22 8.71 -13.03
C ASN A 27 30.80 8.18 -12.89
N GLY A 28 30.54 7.06 -13.57
CA GLY A 28 29.46 6.15 -13.25
C GLY A 28 29.69 5.71 -11.81
N GLY A 29 29.25 6.56 -10.88
CA GLY A 29 29.28 6.29 -9.46
C GLY A 29 28.63 4.95 -9.27
N ASP A 30 29.31 4.06 -8.56
CA ASP A 30 28.82 2.76 -8.16
C ASP A 30 27.32 2.85 -7.92
N LYS A 31 26.55 2.15 -8.76
CA LYS A 31 25.10 1.99 -8.59
C LYS A 31 24.91 1.60 -7.14
N LYS A 32 24.46 2.53 -6.29
CA LYS A 32 24.21 2.26 -4.88
C LYS A 32 23.25 1.09 -4.84
N SER A 33 23.76 -0.11 -4.59
CA SER A 33 22.96 -1.30 -4.31
C SER A 33 22.35 -1.08 -2.93
N GLY A 34 21.40 -0.15 -2.86
CA GLY A 34 20.77 0.32 -1.67
C GLY A 34 19.92 -0.75 -1.03
N THR A 35 19.93 -0.82 0.29
CA THR A 35 18.96 -1.65 1.03
C THR A 35 17.64 -0.88 1.10
N ILE A 36 16.55 -1.54 0.72
CA ILE A 36 15.19 -0.99 0.85
C ILE A 36 14.70 -1.29 2.27
N GLY A 37 14.16 -0.29 2.97
CA GLY A 37 13.40 -0.51 4.20
C GLY A 37 11.92 -0.66 3.87
N PHE A 38 11.25 -1.67 4.42
CA PHE A 38 9.79 -1.82 4.33
C PHE A 38 9.20 -1.93 5.74
N SER A 39 8.41 -0.94 6.13
CA SER A 39 7.63 -0.96 7.38
C SER A 39 6.18 -1.26 7.06
N VAL A 40 5.66 -2.40 7.54
CA VAL A 40 4.28 -2.83 7.33
C VAL A 40 3.45 -2.62 8.60
N SER A 41 2.16 -2.28 8.47
CA SER A 41 1.34 -1.97 9.64
C SER A 41 1.16 -3.17 10.56
N THR A 42 1.00 -4.37 9.99
CA THR A 42 0.83 -5.62 10.75
C THR A 42 1.10 -6.84 9.87
N LEU A 43 1.54 -7.96 10.45
CA LEU A 43 1.51 -9.28 9.80
C LEU A 43 0.47 -10.23 10.40
N ASN A 44 -0.42 -9.74 11.27
CA ASN A 44 -1.54 -10.51 11.81
C ASN A 44 -2.75 -10.62 10.86
N ASN A 45 -2.67 -10.02 9.66
CA ASN A 45 -3.74 -10.01 8.67
C ASN A 45 -3.21 -10.60 7.33
N PRO A 46 -3.92 -11.58 6.72
CA PRO A 46 -3.51 -12.22 5.48
C PRO A 46 -3.22 -11.26 4.30
N PHE A 47 -3.92 -10.12 4.23
CA PHE A 47 -3.70 -9.10 3.21
C PHE A 47 -2.25 -8.59 3.22
N PHE A 48 -1.74 -8.24 4.40
CA PHE A 48 -0.37 -7.72 4.55
C PHE A 48 0.70 -8.82 4.48
N VAL A 49 0.35 -10.06 4.80
CA VAL A 49 1.22 -11.22 4.52
C VAL A 49 1.44 -11.36 3.01
N SER A 50 0.36 -11.33 2.22
CA SER A 50 0.45 -11.40 0.76
C SER A 50 1.24 -10.22 0.16
N MET A 51 1.08 -9.01 0.72
CA MET A 51 1.88 -7.84 0.32
C MET A 51 3.37 -8.04 0.60
N LYS A 52 3.71 -8.53 1.80
CA LYS A 52 5.09 -8.86 2.17
C LYS A 52 5.68 -9.90 1.22
N GLU A 53 4.94 -10.95 0.88
CA GLU A 53 5.39 -11.96 -0.08
C GLU A 53 5.66 -11.36 -1.47
N GLY A 54 4.80 -10.43 -1.93
CA GLY A 54 5.03 -9.67 -3.16
C GLY A 54 6.32 -8.84 -3.13
N VAL A 55 6.57 -8.14 -2.02
CA VAL A 55 7.81 -7.40 -1.77
C VAL A 55 9.03 -8.34 -1.81
N GLU A 56 9.00 -9.45 -1.06
CA GLU A 56 10.12 -10.39 -0.97
C GLU A 56 10.41 -11.06 -2.32
N ALA A 57 9.36 -11.48 -3.04
CA ALA A 57 9.48 -12.11 -4.36
C ALA A 57 10.10 -11.15 -5.38
N GLN A 58 9.64 -9.89 -5.43
CA GLN A 58 10.16 -8.92 -6.39
C GLN A 58 11.59 -8.48 -6.04
N ALA A 59 11.88 -8.27 -4.75
CA ALA A 59 13.24 -7.94 -4.32
C ALA A 59 14.22 -9.04 -4.71
N LYS A 60 13.84 -10.31 -4.50
CA LYS A 60 14.64 -11.47 -4.92
C LYS A 60 14.82 -11.53 -6.43
N ALA A 61 13.76 -11.33 -7.21
CA ALA A 61 13.80 -11.35 -8.67
C ALA A 61 14.76 -10.28 -9.25
N LEU A 62 14.84 -9.12 -8.61
CA LEU A 62 15.68 -8.00 -9.03
C LEU A 62 17.08 -7.97 -8.37
N GLY A 63 17.39 -8.94 -7.50
CA GLY A 63 18.66 -8.97 -6.75
C GLY A 63 18.81 -7.81 -5.75
N LEU A 64 17.70 -7.27 -5.24
CA LEU A 64 17.67 -6.18 -4.28
C LEU A 64 17.60 -6.72 -2.84
N LYS A 65 18.14 -5.95 -1.88
CA LYS A 65 18.03 -6.27 -0.45
C LYS A 65 16.88 -5.47 0.15
N VAL A 66 16.03 -6.14 0.92
CA VAL A 66 14.95 -5.52 1.69
C VAL A 66 15.06 -5.89 3.17
N LYS A 67 14.89 -4.91 4.05
CA LYS A 67 14.70 -5.09 5.49
C LYS A 67 13.23 -4.83 5.80
N ILE A 68 12.54 -5.83 6.33
CA ILE A 68 11.10 -5.75 6.62
C ILE A 68 10.91 -5.69 8.13
N VAL A 69 10.10 -4.75 8.60
CA VAL A 69 9.72 -4.59 10.01
C VAL A 69 8.20 -4.56 10.14
N ASP A 70 7.68 -5.25 11.13
CA ASP A 70 6.25 -5.38 11.42
C ASP A 70 5.88 -4.47 12.60
N ALA A 71 5.02 -3.48 12.37
CA ALA A 71 4.57 -2.55 13.40
C ALA A 71 3.53 -3.12 14.36
N GLN A 72 2.95 -4.30 14.09
CA GLN A 72 1.97 -4.96 14.97
C GLN A 72 0.77 -4.09 15.35
N ASN A 73 0.34 -3.22 14.42
CA ASN A 73 -0.69 -2.18 14.61
C ASN A 73 -0.38 -1.18 15.74
N ASP A 74 0.89 -0.98 16.09
CA ASP A 74 1.34 -0.01 17.08
C ASP A 74 2.11 1.14 16.38
N PRO A 75 1.57 2.38 16.34
CA PRO A 75 2.25 3.52 15.73
C PRO A 75 3.57 3.90 16.41
N ALA A 76 3.69 3.73 17.73
CA ALA A 76 4.93 4.03 18.45
C ALA A 76 6.01 3.00 18.12
N LYS A 77 5.63 1.72 18.03
CA LYS A 77 6.52 0.67 17.51
C LYS A 77 6.93 0.97 16.08
N GLN A 78 5.98 1.34 15.21
CA GLN A 78 6.27 1.69 13.81
C GLN A 78 7.31 2.82 13.70
N ALA A 79 7.17 3.86 14.52
CA ALA A 79 8.10 4.99 14.54
C ALA A 79 9.52 4.56 14.96
N ASN A 80 9.63 3.71 16.00
CA ASN A 80 10.91 3.18 16.46
C ASN A 80 11.57 2.29 15.39
N ASP A 81 10.83 1.35 14.82
CA ASP A 81 11.35 0.46 13.78
C ASP A 81 11.81 1.24 12.54
N ILE A 82 11.09 2.31 12.16
CA ILE A 82 11.52 3.19 11.07
C ILE A 82 12.78 3.95 11.45
N SER A 83 12.89 4.46 12.68
CA SER A 83 14.13 5.10 13.15
C SER A 83 15.34 4.19 12.95
N ASP A 84 15.21 2.92 13.34
CA ASP A 84 16.28 1.91 13.18
C ASP A 84 16.60 1.65 11.69
N LEU A 85 15.58 1.57 10.83
CA LEU A 85 15.79 1.46 9.38
C LEU A 85 16.60 2.65 8.84
N LEU A 86 16.23 3.88 9.23
CA LEU A 86 16.88 5.11 8.80
C LEU A 86 18.32 5.21 9.32
N GLU A 87 18.57 4.83 10.57
CA GLU A 87 19.92 4.75 11.14
C GLU A 87 20.78 3.70 10.44
N SER A 88 20.18 2.59 10.02
CA SER A 88 20.87 1.54 9.27
C SER A 88 21.19 1.89 7.82
N GLY A 89 20.83 3.10 7.36
CA GLY A 89 21.20 3.63 6.05
C GLY A 89 20.42 3.03 4.88
N VAL A 90 19.13 2.70 5.05
CA VAL A 90 18.27 2.31 3.92
C VAL A 90 18.23 3.42 2.86
N SER A 91 18.18 3.03 1.59
CA SER A 91 18.23 3.97 0.46
C SER A 91 16.85 4.48 0.04
N VAL A 92 15.80 3.72 0.34
CA VAL A 92 14.39 4.10 0.15
C VAL A 92 13.61 3.47 1.30
N LEU A 93 12.64 4.21 1.83
CA LEU A 93 11.67 3.72 2.80
C LEU A 93 10.34 3.48 2.08
N ILE A 94 9.87 2.23 2.10
CA ILE A 94 8.48 1.87 1.78
C ILE A 94 7.74 1.75 3.11
N VAL A 95 6.57 2.37 3.22
CA VAL A 95 5.78 2.34 4.45
C VAL A 95 4.31 2.05 4.14
N ASN A 96 3.73 1.11 4.88
CA ASN A 96 2.30 0.95 5.04
C ASN A 96 1.93 1.43 6.46
N PRO A 97 1.41 2.66 6.59
CA PRO A 97 1.12 3.27 7.89
C PRO A 97 0.09 2.49 8.72
N VAL A 98 0.32 2.39 10.03
CA VAL A 98 -0.75 2.04 10.99
C VAL A 98 -1.79 3.16 11.04
N ASP A 99 -1.31 4.41 11.12
CA ASP A 99 -2.12 5.62 11.20
C ASP A 99 -1.50 6.71 10.30
N SER A 100 -2.31 7.35 9.47
CA SER A 100 -1.85 8.32 8.46
C SER A 100 -1.31 9.62 9.06
N ALA A 101 -1.81 10.04 10.22
CA ALA A 101 -1.33 11.22 10.91
C ALA A 101 -0.05 10.90 11.68
N ALA A 102 -0.06 9.82 12.47
CA ALA A 102 1.04 9.45 13.36
C ALA A 102 2.34 9.16 12.59
N ILE A 103 2.25 8.55 11.40
CA ILE A 103 3.43 8.22 10.58
C ILE A 103 4.18 9.44 10.04
N SER A 104 3.53 10.61 10.02
CA SER A 104 4.07 11.83 9.42
C SER A 104 5.44 12.22 9.94
N THR A 105 5.68 12.06 11.25
CA THR A 105 6.96 12.38 11.89
C THR A 105 8.09 11.47 11.38
N SER A 106 7.81 10.19 11.16
CA SER A 106 8.76 9.24 10.57
C SER A 106 9.03 9.53 9.10
N VAL A 107 8.01 9.97 8.33
CA VAL A 107 8.18 10.40 6.93
C VAL A 107 9.09 11.64 6.86
N GLU A 108 8.82 12.65 7.70
CA GLU A 108 9.64 13.87 7.76
C GLU A 108 11.08 13.58 8.22
N ALA A 109 11.27 12.65 9.15
CA ALA A 109 12.60 12.20 9.57
C ALA A 109 13.38 11.52 8.43
N ALA A 110 12.72 10.70 7.61
CA ALA A 110 13.31 10.12 6.40
C ALA A 110 13.68 11.22 5.39
N ASN A 111 12.79 12.19 5.18
CA ASN A 111 13.02 13.32 4.28
C ASN A 111 14.22 14.18 4.72
N ALA A 112 14.37 14.44 6.02
CA ALA A 112 15.50 15.20 6.58
C ALA A 112 16.85 14.49 6.35
N LYS A 113 16.85 13.16 6.22
CA LYS A 113 18.01 12.34 5.85
C LYS A 113 18.18 12.16 4.34
N ASN A 114 17.36 12.83 3.52
CA ASN A 114 17.29 12.66 2.07
C ASN A 114 16.97 11.22 1.62
N ILE A 115 16.23 10.47 2.45
CA ILE A 115 15.73 9.14 2.11
C ILE A 115 14.33 9.31 1.51
N PRO A 116 14.11 8.93 0.23
CA PRO A 116 12.80 8.96 -0.39
C PRO A 116 11.82 8.02 0.29
N VAL A 117 10.56 8.43 0.40
CA VAL A 117 9.49 7.65 1.02
C VAL A 117 8.43 7.29 -0.02
N ILE A 118 8.08 6.01 -0.09
CA ILE A 118 6.96 5.47 -0.87
C ILE A 118 5.92 4.98 0.14
N THR A 119 4.66 5.39 -0.01
CA THR A 119 3.56 4.85 0.79
C THR A 119 2.81 3.77 0.00
N VAL A 120 2.43 2.68 0.67
CA VAL A 120 1.67 1.58 0.06
C VAL A 120 0.42 1.25 0.87
N ASP A 121 -0.70 1.04 0.17
CA ASP A 121 -2.07 0.78 0.68
C ASP A 121 -2.70 1.94 1.50
N ARG A 122 -1.94 2.54 2.42
CA ARG A 122 -2.36 3.67 3.25
C ARG A 122 -1.43 4.86 3.07
N SER A 123 -2.00 6.07 3.13
CA SER A 123 -1.26 7.32 2.94
C SER A 123 -0.69 7.85 4.26
N ALA A 124 0.26 8.78 4.14
CA ALA A 124 0.68 9.67 5.22
C ALA A 124 0.07 11.05 5.00
N ASP A 125 -0.34 11.74 6.07
CA ASP A 125 -1.00 13.06 5.98
C ASP A 125 0.00 14.19 5.72
N LYS A 126 1.23 14.05 6.22
CA LYS A 126 2.32 15.03 6.02
C LYS A 126 3.64 14.33 5.67
N GLY A 127 4.63 15.16 5.36
CA GLY A 127 5.90 14.73 4.81
C GLY A 127 5.87 14.55 3.29
N LYS A 128 7.05 14.48 2.68
CA LYS A 128 7.23 14.30 1.25
C LYS A 128 7.27 12.81 0.92
N VAL A 129 6.25 12.36 0.19
CA VAL A 129 6.15 11.02 -0.39
C VAL A 129 6.39 11.13 -1.90
N VAL A 130 7.24 10.27 -2.46
CA VAL A 130 7.57 10.28 -3.90
C VAL A 130 6.57 9.52 -4.75
N ALA A 131 5.94 8.49 -4.19
CA ALA A 131 4.87 7.73 -4.83
C ALA A 131 3.95 7.14 -3.76
N HIS A 132 2.65 7.13 -4.05
CA HIS A 132 1.64 6.41 -3.27
C HIS A 132 1.03 5.30 -4.14
N ILE A 133 1.12 4.06 -3.67
CA ILE A 133 0.63 2.86 -4.38
C ILE A 133 -0.54 2.29 -3.59
N ALA A 134 -1.76 2.37 -4.12
CA ALA A 134 -2.94 1.87 -3.43
C ALA A 134 -4.08 1.59 -4.40
N SER A 135 -5.06 0.84 -3.94
CA SER A 135 -6.35 0.76 -4.63
C SER A 135 -7.08 2.09 -4.57
N ASP A 136 -8.01 2.32 -5.50
CA ASP A 136 -9.01 3.40 -5.36
C ASP A 136 -10.08 2.99 -4.32
N ASN A 137 -9.77 3.20 -3.04
CA ASN A 137 -10.63 2.83 -1.93
C ASN A 137 -11.99 3.57 -1.95
N VAL A 138 -12.04 4.81 -2.44
CA VAL A 138 -13.31 5.53 -2.62
C VAL A 138 -14.15 4.79 -3.65
N LYS A 139 -13.56 4.43 -4.80
CA LYS A 139 -14.29 3.67 -5.80
C LYS A 139 -14.75 2.32 -5.28
N GLY A 140 -13.92 1.63 -4.49
CA GLY A 140 -14.30 0.37 -3.86
C GLY A 140 -15.48 0.51 -2.88
N GLY A 141 -15.51 1.57 -2.07
CA GLY A 141 -16.65 1.86 -1.19
C GLY A 141 -17.95 2.11 -1.98
N GLU A 142 -17.87 2.85 -3.08
CA GLU A 142 -19.01 3.07 -3.98
C GLU A 142 -19.51 1.75 -4.58
N MET A 143 -18.59 0.89 -5.00
CA MET A 143 -18.92 -0.43 -5.56
C MET A 143 -19.65 -1.31 -4.54
N ALA A 144 -19.22 -1.29 -3.27
CA ALA A 144 -19.89 -2.04 -2.20
C ALA A 144 -21.31 -1.55 -1.94
N ALA A 145 -21.50 -0.22 -1.82
CA ALA A 145 -22.82 0.36 -1.63
C ALA A 145 -23.76 0.12 -2.82
N GLN A 146 -23.25 0.27 -4.05
CA GLN A 146 -24.02 0.04 -5.27
C GLN A 146 -24.48 -1.42 -5.36
N LEU A 147 -23.60 -2.37 -5.02
CA LEU A 147 -23.95 -3.79 -5.01
C LEU A 147 -25.10 -4.10 -4.04
N ILE A 148 -25.09 -3.47 -2.85
CA ILE A 148 -26.16 -3.63 -1.87
C ILE A 148 -27.48 -3.03 -2.41
N ALA A 149 -27.44 -1.81 -2.95
CA ALA A 149 -28.61 -1.14 -3.51
C ALA A 149 -29.20 -1.92 -4.70
N ASP A 150 -28.36 -2.43 -5.60
CA ASP A 150 -28.80 -3.23 -6.75
C ASP A 150 -29.46 -4.54 -6.32
N LYS A 151 -28.99 -5.13 -5.23
CA LYS A 151 -29.48 -6.43 -4.77
C LYS A 151 -30.75 -6.33 -3.91
N LEU A 152 -30.79 -5.36 -3.00
CA LEU A 152 -31.84 -5.25 -1.98
C LEU A 152 -32.86 -4.14 -2.27
N GLY A 153 -32.56 -3.27 -3.23
CA GLY A 153 -33.39 -2.12 -3.57
C GLY A 153 -33.15 -0.91 -2.67
N ASN A 154 -33.75 0.22 -3.07
CA ASN A 154 -33.63 1.47 -2.35
C ASN A 154 -34.26 1.39 -0.94
N GLY A 155 -33.67 2.08 0.02
CA GLY A 155 -34.12 2.16 1.40
C GLY A 155 -33.72 0.95 2.26
N ALA A 156 -33.02 -0.05 1.70
CA ALA A 156 -32.55 -1.20 2.46
C ALA A 156 -31.74 -0.75 3.68
N LYS A 157 -31.99 -1.40 4.83
CA LYS A 157 -31.33 -1.07 6.09
C LYS A 157 -29.96 -1.71 6.15
N VAL A 158 -28.92 -0.90 6.30
CA VAL A 158 -27.53 -1.34 6.22
C VAL A 158 -26.74 -0.93 7.45
N ALA A 159 -25.82 -1.78 7.88
CA ALA A 159 -24.81 -1.44 8.87
C ALA A 159 -23.42 -1.38 8.23
N GLU A 160 -22.57 -0.51 8.75
CA GLU A 160 -21.19 -0.32 8.31
C GLU A 160 -20.21 -0.71 9.42
N LEU A 161 -19.31 -1.65 9.11
CA LEU A 161 -18.16 -2.00 9.95
C LEU A 161 -16.92 -1.32 9.41
N GLU A 162 -16.46 -0.30 10.12
CA GLU A 162 -15.30 0.48 9.72
C GLU A 162 -13.99 -0.17 10.16
N GLY A 163 -12.93 0.07 9.39
CA GLY A 163 -11.57 -0.28 9.78
C GLY A 163 -10.98 0.64 10.84
N ILE A 164 -9.65 0.66 10.96
CA ILE A 164 -8.93 1.56 11.86
C ILE A 164 -9.21 3.03 11.46
N PRO A 165 -9.77 3.89 12.32
CA PRO A 165 -10.17 5.25 11.94
C PRO A 165 -9.03 6.13 11.38
N GLY A 166 -7.82 5.92 11.90
CA GLY A 166 -6.62 6.64 11.49
C GLY A 166 -6.05 6.25 10.13
N ALA A 167 -6.48 5.12 9.55
CA ALA A 167 -6.01 4.65 8.26
C ALA A 167 -6.77 5.33 7.11
N SER A 168 -6.05 5.81 6.09
CA SER A 168 -6.66 6.43 4.90
C SER A 168 -7.65 5.49 4.20
N ALA A 169 -7.33 4.20 4.10
CA ALA A 169 -8.19 3.19 3.50
C ALA A 169 -9.59 3.14 4.15
N THR A 170 -9.68 3.24 5.48
CA THR A 170 -10.96 3.31 6.22
C THR A 170 -11.75 4.55 5.82
N ARG A 171 -11.10 5.73 5.84
CA ARG A 171 -11.74 7.00 5.52
C ARG A 171 -12.24 7.03 4.08
N GLU A 172 -11.43 6.53 3.15
CA GLU A 172 -11.75 6.50 1.72
C GLU A 172 -12.86 5.49 1.40
N ARG A 173 -12.82 4.27 1.98
CA ARG A 173 -13.90 3.28 1.83
C ARG A 173 -15.21 3.80 2.39
N GLY A 174 -15.19 4.41 3.58
CA GLY A 174 -16.37 5.04 4.17
C GLY A 174 -16.92 6.19 3.32
N GLN A 175 -16.05 7.07 2.82
CA GLN A 175 -16.46 8.15 1.92
C GLN A 175 -17.14 7.59 0.67
N GLY A 176 -16.53 6.59 0.02
CA GLY A 176 -17.10 5.93 -1.15
C GLY A 176 -18.45 5.27 -0.87
N PHE A 177 -18.57 4.59 0.27
CA PHE A 177 -19.82 3.97 0.69
C PHE A 177 -20.92 5.02 0.84
N HIS A 178 -20.66 6.11 1.57
CA HIS A 178 -21.61 7.18 1.81
C HIS A 178 -21.95 8.03 0.57
N ASN A 179 -21.05 8.11 -0.44
CA ASN A 179 -21.38 8.74 -1.73
C ASN A 179 -22.63 8.14 -2.40
N VAL A 180 -22.91 6.86 -2.14
CA VAL A 180 -24.03 6.10 -2.69
C VAL A 180 -25.09 5.84 -1.61
N ALA A 181 -24.69 5.30 -0.45
CA ALA A 181 -25.60 4.82 0.58
C ALA A 181 -26.53 5.92 1.11
N ASP A 182 -26.06 7.15 1.29
CA ASP A 182 -26.88 8.24 1.83
C ASP A 182 -28.00 8.70 0.87
N LYS A 183 -27.95 8.25 -0.39
CA LYS A 183 -28.95 8.56 -1.42
C LYS A 183 -29.90 7.41 -1.70
N SER A 184 -29.46 6.16 -1.47
CA SER A 184 -30.18 4.96 -1.90
C SER A 184 -30.46 3.95 -0.79
N LEU A 185 -29.81 4.04 0.37
CA LEU A 185 -29.90 3.08 1.46
C LEU A 185 -30.26 3.79 2.78
N THR A 186 -30.54 3.01 3.83
CA THR A 186 -30.73 3.53 5.18
C THR A 186 -29.62 3.00 6.08
N VAL A 187 -28.60 3.80 6.37
CA VAL A 187 -27.52 3.41 7.30
C VAL A 187 -28.04 3.47 8.73
N VAL A 188 -28.23 2.30 9.36
CA VAL A 188 -28.82 2.18 10.72
C VAL A 188 -27.77 2.02 11.81
N ALA A 189 -26.55 1.61 11.45
CA ALA A 189 -25.43 1.51 12.37
C ALA A 189 -24.10 1.70 11.63
N LYS A 190 -23.13 2.30 12.31
CA LYS A 190 -21.77 2.53 11.83
C LYS A 190 -20.82 2.48 13.01
N GLN A 191 -19.84 1.59 12.99
CA GLN A 191 -18.87 1.46 14.08
C GLN A 191 -17.59 0.79 13.61
N SER A 192 -16.46 1.23 14.16
CA SER A 192 -15.17 0.57 13.93
C SER A 192 -15.11 -0.83 14.55
N ALA A 193 -14.52 -1.76 13.80
CA ALA A 193 -14.00 -3.02 14.26
C ALA A 193 -12.50 -3.18 13.95
N ASP A 194 -11.81 -2.08 13.67
CA ASP A 194 -10.33 -1.97 13.59
C ASP A 194 -9.66 -2.97 12.63
N PHE A 195 -10.35 -3.36 11.54
CA PHE A 195 -9.89 -4.40 10.60
C PHE A 195 -9.65 -5.78 11.24
N ASP A 196 -10.22 -6.04 12.42
CA ASP A 196 -10.01 -7.25 13.20
C ASP A 196 -11.24 -8.17 13.18
N ARG A 197 -11.01 -9.47 12.97
CA ARG A 197 -12.07 -10.48 12.85
C ARG A 197 -12.89 -10.64 14.13
N THR A 198 -12.23 -10.65 15.29
CA THR A 198 -12.91 -10.84 16.59
C THR A 198 -13.71 -9.60 16.97
N LYS A 199 -13.18 -8.41 16.72
CA LYS A 199 -13.92 -7.16 16.89
C LYS A 199 -15.09 -7.10 15.90
N GLY A 200 -14.90 -7.53 14.65
CA GLY A 200 -15.96 -7.63 13.66
C GLY A 200 -17.14 -8.48 14.15
N LEU A 201 -16.86 -9.65 14.73
CA LEU A 201 -17.86 -10.49 15.40
C LEU A 201 -18.60 -9.74 16.52
N ASN A 202 -17.86 -9.15 17.46
CA ASN A 202 -18.43 -8.52 18.65
C ASN A 202 -19.28 -7.29 18.30
N VAL A 203 -18.76 -6.41 17.43
CA VAL A 203 -19.46 -5.21 16.97
C VAL A 203 -20.71 -5.59 16.20
N THR A 204 -20.62 -6.57 15.29
CA THR A 204 -21.80 -7.05 14.54
C THR A 204 -22.85 -7.63 15.48
N THR A 205 -22.44 -8.40 16.49
CA THR A 205 -23.37 -8.97 17.48
C THR A 205 -24.20 -7.86 18.14
N ASN A 206 -23.55 -6.78 18.58
CA ASN A 206 -24.23 -5.63 19.18
C ASN A 206 -25.11 -4.90 18.16
N MET A 207 -24.64 -4.70 16.93
CA MET A 207 -25.41 -4.06 15.86
C MET A 207 -26.69 -4.83 15.53
N LEU A 208 -26.62 -6.17 15.44
CA LEU A 208 -27.77 -7.03 15.15
C LEU A 208 -28.80 -7.06 16.29
N GLN A 209 -28.34 -6.90 17.53
CA GLN A 209 -29.23 -6.77 18.69
C GLN A 209 -29.95 -5.42 18.70
N ALA A 210 -29.22 -4.33 18.44
CA ALA A 210 -29.77 -2.98 18.44
C ALA A 210 -30.65 -2.70 17.21
N ASN A 211 -30.35 -3.33 16.06
CA ASN A 211 -31.01 -3.13 14.78
C ASN A 211 -31.47 -4.48 14.20
N PRO A 212 -32.52 -5.10 14.76
CA PRO A 212 -32.93 -6.46 14.39
C PRO A 212 -33.41 -6.59 12.94
N ASP A 213 -33.69 -5.49 12.26
CA ASP A 213 -34.18 -5.41 10.89
C ASP A 213 -33.11 -4.98 9.87
N VAL A 214 -31.83 -4.95 10.26
CA VAL A 214 -30.73 -4.76 9.30
C VAL A 214 -30.72 -5.89 8.26
N GLN A 215 -30.51 -5.52 7.00
CA GLN A 215 -30.60 -6.43 5.86
C GLN A 215 -29.23 -6.68 5.21
N ALA A 216 -28.32 -5.70 5.28
CA ALA A 216 -26.97 -5.81 4.77
C ALA A 216 -25.92 -5.25 5.72
N ILE A 217 -24.69 -5.74 5.58
CA ILE A 217 -23.51 -5.19 6.24
C ILE A 217 -22.45 -4.93 5.16
N PHE A 218 -21.90 -3.71 5.14
CA PHE A 218 -20.63 -3.45 4.48
C PHE A 218 -19.53 -3.49 5.53
N ALA A 219 -18.56 -4.40 5.36
CA ALA A 219 -17.36 -4.44 6.16
C ALA A 219 -16.18 -3.93 5.35
N HIS A 220 -15.44 -2.94 5.88
CA HIS A 220 -14.32 -2.34 5.17
C HIS A 220 -13.17 -3.32 4.92
N ASN A 221 -13.17 -4.52 5.50
CA ASN A 221 -12.31 -5.61 5.06
C ASN A 221 -12.92 -7.00 5.30
N ASP A 222 -12.26 -8.01 4.75
CA ASP A 222 -12.67 -9.41 4.80
C ASP A 222 -12.56 -10.02 6.21
N GLU A 223 -11.57 -9.63 7.01
CA GLU A 223 -11.48 -10.10 8.40
C GLU A 223 -12.74 -9.73 9.20
N MET A 224 -13.17 -8.47 9.11
CA MET A 224 -14.40 -8.02 9.75
C MET A 224 -15.65 -8.65 9.12
N ALA A 225 -15.67 -8.85 7.79
CA ALA A 225 -16.76 -9.53 7.10
C ALA A 225 -16.94 -10.97 7.59
N LEU A 226 -15.85 -11.72 7.77
CA LEU A 226 -15.86 -13.09 8.29
C LEU A 226 -16.35 -13.14 9.75
N GLY A 227 -15.95 -12.16 10.58
CA GLY A 227 -16.52 -11.98 11.91
C GLY A 227 -18.03 -11.69 11.87
N ALA A 228 -18.47 -10.83 10.95
CA ALA A 228 -19.88 -10.50 10.77
C ALA A 228 -20.73 -11.70 10.32
N ILE A 229 -20.20 -12.55 9.44
CA ILE A 229 -20.85 -13.82 9.03
C ILE A 229 -21.11 -14.70 10.24
N GLN A 230 -20.10 -14.86 11.11
CA GLN A 230 -20.25 -15.66 12.31
C GLN A 230 -21.29 -15.07 13.27
N ALA A 231 -21.33 -13.75 13.44
CA ALA A 231 -22.32 -13.07 14.27
C ALA A 231 -23.75 -13.25 13.71
N ALA A 232 -23.94 -13.09 12.39
CA ALA A 232 -25.22 -13.30 11.72
C ALA A 232 -25.70 -14.76 11.87
N LYS A 233 -24.79 -15.73 11.70
CA LYS A 233 -25.08 -17.16 11.91
C LYS A 233 -25.52 -17.44 13.35
N SER A 234 -24.79 -16.92 14.34
CA SER A 234 -25.13 -17.09 15.77
C SER A 234 -26.48 -16.47 16.12
N ALA A 235 -26.87 -15.38 15.45
CA ALA A 235 -28.17 -14.73 15.61
C ALA A 235 -29.31 -15.41 14.82
N GLY A 236 -29.01 -16.47 14.05
CA GLY A 236 -29.99 -17.11 13.16
C GLY A 236 -30.50 -16.20 12.04
N LYS A 237 -29.71 -15.19 11.65
CA LYS A 237 -30.07 -14.19 10.63
C LYS A 237 -29.35 -14.46 9.32
N THR A 238 -30.05 -14.24 8.22
CA THR A 238 -29.45 -14.15 6.88
C THR A 238 -29.25 -12.69 6.55
N ILE A 239 -28.00 -12.26 6.43
CA ILE A 239 -27.62 -10.87 6.14
C ILE A 239 -26.81 -10.84 4.84
N PHE A 240 -27.08 -9.86 3.97
CA PHE A 240 -26.29 -9.65 2.77
C PHE A 240 -24.97 -8.93 3.12
N ILE A 241 -23.87 -9.67 3.23
CA ILE A 241 -22.60 -9.13 3.70
C ILE A 241 -21.66 -8.90 2.51
N VAL A 242 -21.11 -7.69 2.40
CA VAL A 242 -20.08 -7.33 1.42
C VAL A 242 -18.78 -7.02 2.16
N GLY A 243 -17.72 -7.74 1.81
CA GLY A 243 -16.36 -7.52 2.32
C GLY A 243 -15.49 -6.69 1.37
N PHE A 244 -14.21 -6.64 1.68
CA PHE A 244 -13.17 -5.93 0.92
C PHE A 244 -11.84 -6.64 1.17
N ASP A 245 -11.02 -6.80 0.14
CA ASP A 245 -9.64 -7.35 0.11
C ASP A 245 -9.51 -8.50 -0.89
N GLY A 246 -10.46 -9.43 -0.94
CA GLY A 246 -10.35 -10.62 -1.78
C GLY A 246 -9.38 -11.65 -1.21
N THR A 247 -9.40 -11.83 0.11
CA THR A 247 -8.56 -12.85 0.77
C THR A 247 -9.05 -14.26 0.44
N ALA A 248 -8.17 -15.26 0.55
CA ALA A 248 -8.53 -16.66 0.27
C ALA A 248 -9.71 -17.16 1.13
N ASP A 249 -9.79 -16.73 2.40
CA ASP A 249 -10.92 -17.07 3.29
C ASP A 249 -12.23 -16.42 2.81
N ALA A 250 -12.19 -15.17 2.34
CA ALA A 250 -13.36 -14.49 1.80
C ALA A 250 -13.80 -15.05 0.44
N ASP A 251 -12.86 -15.34 -0.45
CA ASP A 251 -13.15 -16.01 -1.72
C ASP A 251 -13.86 -17.35 -1.48
N LYS A 252 -13.37 -18.14 -0.51
CA LYS A 252 -14.04 -19.36 -0.07
C LYS A 252 -15.44 -19.07 0.47
N ALA A 253 -15.59 -18.05 1.32
CA ALA A 253 -16.89 -17.67 1.88
C ALA A 253 -17.89 -17.22 0.79
N VAL A 254 -17.42 -16.58 -0.29
CA VAL A 254 -18.21 -16.22 -1.48
C VAL A 254 -18.64 -17.47 -2.25
N GLN A 255 -17.72 -18.42 -2.48
CA GLN A 255 -18.04 -19.70 -3.14
C GLN A 255 -19.08 -20.51 -2.36
N ASP A 256 -18.91 -20.55 -1.04
CA ASP A 256 -19.82 -21.21 -0.09
C ASP A 256 -21.16 -20.45 0.06
N GLY A 257 -21.27 -19.22 -0.46
CA GLY A 257 -22.47 -18.38 -0.43
C GLY A 257 -22.76 -17.74 0.94
N THR A 258 -21.80 -17.76 1.86
CA THR A 258 -21.89 -17.16 3.20
C THR A 258 -21.47 -15.69 3.21
N LEU A 259 -20.57 -15.31 2.31
CA LEU A 259 -20.26 -13.92 1.96
C LEU A 259 -20.92 -13.62 0.61
N ALA A 260 -21.59 -12.47 0.47
CA ALA A 260 -22.28 -12.17 -0.78
C ALA A 260 -21.32 -11.72 -1.89
N ALA A 261 -20.33 -10.89 -1.51
CA ALA A 261 -19.24 -10.48 -2.38
C ALA A 261 -18.08 -9.93 -1.55
N THR A 262 -16.92 -9.81 -2.17
CA THR A 262 -15.80 -9.00 -1.67
C THR A 262 -15.26 -8.11 -2.78
N ILE A 263 -14.92 -6.87 -2.44
CA ILE A 263 -14.20 -5.97 -3.36
C ILE A 263 -12.72 -6.33 -3.27
N ALA A 264 -12.27 -7.18 -4.18
CA ALA A 264 -10.92 -7.73 -4.20
C ALA A 264 -9.88 -6.72 -4.62
N GLN A 265 -8.78 -6.73 -3.88
CA GLN A 265 -7.56 -5.97 -4.10
C GLN A 265 -6.44 -6.88 -4.63
N GLN A 266 -5.26 -6.33 -4.85
CA GLN A 266 -4.09 -7.08 -5.31
C GLN A 266 -2.85 -6.78 -4.42
N PRO A 267 -2.83 -7.23 -3.15
CA PRO A 267 -1.74 -6.92 -2.21
C PRO A 267 -0.37 -7.41 -2.70
N ASP A 268 -0.29 -8.59 -3.33
CA ASP A 268 0.96 -9.09 -3.91
C ASP A 268 1.50 -8.16 -5.01
N GLN A 269 0.62 -7.62 -5.85
CA GLN A 269 0.97 -6.66 -6.90
C GLN A 269 1.41 -5.33 -6.31
N MET A 270 0.70 -4.83 -5.28
CA MET A 270 1.14 -3.62 -4.56
C MET A 270 2.57 -3.78 -4.03
N GLY A 271 2.89 -4.94 -3.43
CA GLY A 271 4.23 -5.25 -2.96
C GLY A 271 5.28 -5.27 -4.07
N LYS A 272 4.97 -5.91 -5.21
CA LYS A 272 5.85 -5.93 -6.39
C LYS A 272 6.09 -4.53 -6.97
N ILE A 273 5.01 -3.77 -7.18
CA ILE A 273 5.05 -2.40 -7.69
C ILE A 273 5.86 -1.49 -6.75
N ALA A 274 5.76 -1.69 -5.44
CA ALA A 274 6.52 -0.91 -4.47
C ALA A 274 8.04 -1.15 -4.60
N ILE A 275 8.46 -2.39 -4.85
CA ILE A 275 9.87 -2.70 -5.11
C ILE A 275 10.34 -2.15 -6.46
N ASP A 276 9.55 -2.28 -7.52
CA ASP A 276 9.87 -1.71 -8.83
C ASP A 276 10.02 -0.19 -8.75
N THR A 277 9.11 0.47 -8.04
CA THR A 277 9.13 1.91 -7.81
C THR A 277 10.35 2.31 -6.99
N ALA A 278 10.67 1.57 -5.92
CA ALA A 278 11.87 1.81 -5.14
C ALA A 278 13.15 1.64 -5.97
N GLN A 279 13.21 0.66 -6.87
CA GLN A 279 14.35 0.48 -7.77
C GLN A 279 14.54 1.69 -8.70
N LYS A 280 13.46 2.20 -9.30
CA LYS A 280 13.48 3.42 -10.13
C LYS A 280 14.00 4.61 -9.34
N VAL A 281 13.49 4.81 -8.12
CA VAL A 281 13.91 5.87 -7.22
C VAL A 281 15.41 5.75 -6.86
N ILE A 282 15.91 4.54 -6.57
CA ILE A 282 17.34 4.29 -6.30
C ILE A 282 18.22 4.65 -7.51
N LYS A 283 17.71 4.43 -8.73
CA LYS A 283 18.39 4.77 -9.99
C LYS A 283 18.27 6.25 -10.38
N GLY A 284 17.54 7.05 -9.61
CA GLY A 284 17.27 8.46 -9.93
C GLY A 284 16.28 8.66 -11.08
N GLU A 285 15.51 7.63 -11.41
CA GLU A 285 14.47 7.69 -12.44
C GLU A 285 13.20 8.36 -11.89
N ALA A 286 12.45 9.03 -12.78
CA ALA A 286 11.15 9.59 -12.43
C ALA A 286 10.12 8.49 -12.15
N VAL A 287 9.21 8.75 -11.20
CA VAL A 287 8.10 7.87 -10.84
C VAL A 287 6.80 8.68 -10.77
N GLU A 288 5.67 8.03 -11.04
CA GLU A 288 4.36 8.63 -10.86
C GLU A 288 4.06 8.82 -9.37
N ALA A 289 3.49 9.97 -9.02
CA ALA A 289 3.18 10.30 -7.63
C ALA A 289 2.03 9.45 -7.04
N LYS A 290 1.12 8.97 -7.89
CA LYS A 290 0.00 8.10 -7.53
C LYS A 290 -0.03 6.94 -8.52
N ILE A 291 0.01 5.72 -7.99
CA ILE A 291 0.04 4.49 -8.78
C ILE A 291 -1.17 3.67 -8.33
N PRO A 292 -2.33 3.78 -9.01
CA PRO A 292 -3.50 3.01 -8.66
C PRO A 292 -3.29 1.53 -8.95
N VAL A 293 -3.84 0.67 -8.09
CA VAL A 293 -3.92 -0.77 -8.31
C VAL A 293 -5.37 -1.17 -8.48
N ASP A 294 -5.68 -1.96 -9.51
CA ASP A 294 -7.05 -2.25 -9.91
C ASP A 294 -7.81 -3.04 -8.84
N LEU A 295 -9.08 -2.66 -8.66
CA LEU A 295 -10.06 -3.41 -7.87
C LEU A 295 -10.88 -4.34 -8.75
N LYS A 296 -11.33 -5.47 -8.18
CA LYS A 296 -12.25 -6.40 -8.85
C LYS A 296 -13.35 -6.84 -7.89
N VAL A 297 -14.60 -6.89 -8.35
CA VAL A 297 -15.67 -7.50 -7.53
C VAL A 297 -15.60 -9.00 -7.68
N VAL A 298 -15.44 -9.71 -6.56
CA VAL A 298 -15.60 -11.17 -6.50
C VAL A 298 -16.98 -11.47 -5.94
N LYS A 299 -17.80 -12.14 -6.75
CA LYS A 299 -19.15 -12.61 -6.43
C LYS A 299 -19.35 -13.99 -7.06
N LYS A 300 -20.35 -14.73 -6.59
CA LYS A 300 -20.73 -16.02 -7.19
C LYS A 300 -21.28 -15.86 -8.61
#